data_AF-A0A096HC97-F1
#
_entry.id   AF-A0A096HC97-F1
#
_cell.length_a   1.000
_cell.length_b   1.000
_cell.length_c   1.000
_cell.angle_alpha   90.00
_cell.angle_beta   90.00
_cell.angle_gamma   90.00
#
_symmetry.space_group_name_H-M   'P 1'
#
loop_
_entity.id
_entity.type
_entity.pdbx_description
1 polymer ?
#
loop_
_entity_poly.entity_id
_entity_poly.type
_entity_poly.pdbx_seq_one_letter_code
_entity_poly.pdbx_strand_id
1 'polypeptide(L)'
;MIPARRLQAALRLDQPAPTAAALEKLAHALRDEGMSQVALYRLYQGEHARGDLDELRLEALAETMDRIWGGGWAKGHALFEQALSQARLDSE
;
A
#
# COMPACT_ATOMS: atom_id res chain seq x y z
N MET A 1 9.41 -11.86 -9.27
CA MET A 1 8.15 -11.33 -9.84
C MET A 1 8.12 -9.82 -9.60
N ILE A 2 7.54 -9.03 -10.50
CA ILE A 2 7.50 -7.55 -10.38
C ILE A 2 6.46 -7.16 -9.29
N PRO A 3 6.79 -6.27 -8.33
CA PRO A 3 5.89 -5.85 -7.25
C PRO A 3 4.47 -5.49 -7.68
N ALA A 4 4.34 -4.72 -8.77
CA ALA A 4 3.04 -4.34 -9.33
C ALA A 4 2.17 -5.53 -9.72
N ARG A 5 2.76 -6.61 -10.27
CA ARG A 5 2.00 -7.82 -10.62
C ARG A 5 1.49 -8.55 -9.38
N ARG A 6 2.22 -8.51 -8.26
CA ARG A 6 1.74 -9.11 -7.00
C ARG A 6 0.58 -8.32 -6.41
N LEU A 7 0.67 -6.98 -6.42
CA LEU A 7 -0.41 -6.12 -5.98
C LEU A 7 -1.66 -6.30 -6.86
N GLN A 8 -1.51 -6.26 -8.19
CA GLN A 8 -2.61 -6.52 -9.12
C GLN A 8 -3.23 -7.90 -8.92
N ALA A 9 -2.43 -8.93 -8.64
CA ALA A 9 -2.93 -10.25 -8.33
C ALA A 9 -3.76 -10.28 -7.03
N ALA A 10 -3.34 -9.53 -6.01
CA ALA A 10 -4.08 -9.41 -4.74
C ALA A 10 -5.40 -8.62 -4.89
N LEU A 11 -5.48 -7.73 -5.87
CA LEU A 11 -6.64 -6.85 -6.10
C LEU A 11 -7.64 -7.39 -7.12
N ARG A 12 -7.37 -8.53 -7.78
CA ARG A 12 -8.25 -9.04 -8.84
C ARG A 12 -9.69 -9.21 -8.35
N LEU A 13 -10.64 -8.82 -9.21
CA LEU A 13 -12.08 -8.92 -8.93
C LEU A 13 -12.59 -10.38 -8.95
N ASP A 14 -11.83 -11.31 -9.53
CA ASP A 14 -12.15 -12.74 -9.57
C ASP A 14 -11.80 -13.49 -8.26
N GLN A 15 -11.19 -12.79 -7.29
CA GLN A 15 -10.87 -13.29 -5.96
C GLN A 15 -11.81 -12.69 -4.91
N PRO A 16 -11.89 -13.27 -3.70
CA PRO A 16 -12.46 -12.58 -2.55
C PRO A 16 -11.79 -11.21 -2.34
N ALA A 17 -12.54 -10.21 -1.90
CA ALA A 17 -11.97 -8.91 -1.59
C ALA A 17 -10.82 -9.08 -0.57
N PRO A 18 -9.62 -8.56 -0.86
CA PRO A 18 -8.50 -8.65 0.06
C PRO A 18 -8.81 -7.85 1.33
N THR A 19 -8.46 -8.42 2.48
CA THR A 19 -8.51 -7.67 3.73
C THR A 19 -7.32 -6.73 3.83
N ALA A 20 -7.44 -5.65 4.61
CA ALA A 20 -6.32 -4.76 4.90
C ALA A 20 -5.11 -5.51 5.47
N ALA A 21 -5.33 -6.53 6.31
CA ALA A 21 -4.27 -7.40 6.83
C ALA A 21 -3.54 -8.20 5.74
N ALA A 22 -4.22 -8.60 4.67
CA ALA A 22 -3.58 -9.29 3.54
C ALA A 22 -2.71 -8.33 2.71
N LEU A 23 -3.19 -7.11 2.47
CA LEU A 23 -2.43 -6.08 1.78
C LEU A 23 -1.25 -5.56 2.61
N GLU A 24 -1.39 -5.50 3.93
CA GLU A 24 -0.31 -5.21 4.87
C GLU A 24 0.79 -6.26 4.83
N LYS A 25 0.44 -7.56 4.83
CA LYS A 25 1.42 -8.64 4.68
C LYS A 25 2.18 -8.54 3.35
N LEU A 26 1.48 -8.17 2.27
CA LEU A 26 2.12 -7.92 0.99
C LEU A 26 3.07 -6.72 1.08
N ALA A 27 2.67 -5.63 1.72
CA ALA A 27 3.51 -4.45 1.91
C ALA A 27 4.78 -4.78 2.72
N HIS A 28 4.66 -5.58 3.78
CA HIS A 28 5.81 -6.09 4.54
C HIS A 28 6.75 -6.95 3.68
N ALA A 29 6.21 -7.89 2.91
CA ALA A 29 7.03 -8.73 2.03
C ALA A 29 7.80 -7.88 0.99
N LEU A 30 7.15 -6.88 0.41
CA LEU A 30 7.78 -5.97 -0.55
C LEU A 30 8.84 -5.07 0.11
N ARG A 31 8.61 -4.62 1.35
CA ARG A 31 9.61 -3.91 2.17
C ARG A 31 10.83 -4.81 2.44
N ASP A 32 10.61 -6.05 2.86
CA ASP A 32 11.68 -7.02 3.16
C ASP A 32 12.48 -7.39 1.90
N GLU A 33 11.85 -7.31 0.72
CA GLU A 33 12.50 -7.42 -0.59
C GLU A 33 13.26 -6.14 -1.01
N GLY A 34 13.25 -5.07 -0.19
CA GLY A 34 14.03 -3.86 -0.39
C GLY A 34 13.29 -2.68 -1.02
N MET A 35 11.95 -2.73 -1.13
CA MET A 35 11.21 -1.54 -1.59
C MET A 35 11.23 -0.44 -0.54
N SER A 36 11.52 0.79 -0.97
CA SER A 36 11.44 1.97 -0.12
C SER A 36 9.99 2.33 0.22
N GLN A 37 9.82 3.10 1.30
CA GLN A 37 8.54 3.66 1.69
C GLN A 37 7.86 4.45 0.56
N VAL A 38 8.63 5.28 -0.16
CA VAL A 38 8.14 6.06 -1.31
C VAL A 38 7.72 5.15 -2.46
N ALA A 39 8.54 4.15 -2.78
CA ALA A 39 8.25 3.20 -3.87
C ALA A 39 6.96 2.40 -3.58
N LEU A 40 6.76 1.97 -2.33
CA LEU A 40 5.53 1.32 -1.90
C LEU A 40 4.33 2.27 -1.97
N TYR A 41 4.46 3.48 -1.44
CA TYR A 41 3.37 4.45 -1.47
C TYR A 41 2.92 4.77 -2.89
N ARG A 42 3.87 5.04 -3.80
CA ARG A 42 3.59 5.28 -5.22
C ARG A 42 2.92 4.10 -5.91
N LEU A 43 3.34 2.87 -5.58
CA LEU A 43 2.75 1.66 -6.13
C LEU A 43 1.26 1.54 -5.74
N TYR A 44 0.95 1.69 -4.45
CA TYR A 44 -0.42 1.58 -3.96
C TYR A 44 -1.28 2.78 -4.41
N GLN A 45 -0.73 4.00 -4.38
CA GLN A 45 -1.40 5.19 -4.90
C GLN A 45 -1.74 5.04 -6.38
N GLY A 46 -0.83 4.45 -7.17
CA GLY A 46 -1.05 4.18 -8.58
C GLY A 46 -2.29 3.31 -8.80
N GLU A 47 -2.41 2.19 -8.08
CA GLU A 47 -3.58 1.30 -8.18
C GLU A 47 -4.85 1.94 -7.61
N HIS A 48 -4.76 2.71 -6.52
CA HIS A 48 -5.89 3.47 -5.97
C HIS A 48 -6.45 4.49 -6.99
N ALA A 49 -5.57 5.15 -7.76
CA ALA A 49 -5.97 6.16 -8.75
C ALA A 49 -6.60 5.57 -10.02
N ARG A 50 -6.41 4.27 -10.32
CA ARG A 50 -6.99 3.64 -11.52
C ARG A 50 -8.52 3.63 -11.44
N GLY A 51 -9.08 3.43 -10.25
CA GLY A 51 -10.53 3.44 -10.02
C GLY A 51 -11.25 2.17 -10.48
N ASP A 52 -10.50 1.13 -10.88
CA ASP A 52 -10.99 -0.15 -11.41
C ASP A 52 -11.56 -1.08 -10.31
N LEU A 53 -11.49 -0.65 -9.05
CA LEU A 53 -11.70 -1.46 -7.86
C LEU A 53 -13.06 -1.18 -7.22
N ASP A 54 -13.64 -2.19 -6.58
CA ASP A 54 -14.82 -1.99 -5.75
C ASP A 54 -14.49 -1.26 -4.44
N GLU A 55 -15.54 -0.82 -3.74
CA GLU A 55 -15.43 -0.05 -2.49
C GLU A 55 -14.58 -0.77 -1.43
N LEU A 56 -14.77 -2.08 -1.25
CA LEU A 56 -14.02 -2.87 -0.26
C LEU A 56 -12.52 -2.93 -0.58
N ARG A 57 -12.17 -3.09 -1.86
CA ARG A 57 -10.77 -3.09 -2.32
C ARG A 57 -10.14 -1.71 -2.17
N LEU A 58 -10.88 -0.65 -2.49
CA LEU A 58 -10.43 0.73 -2.33
C LEU A 58 -10.18 1.06 -0.85
N GLU A 59 -11.09 0.66 0.04
CA GLU A 59 -10.94 0.85 1.48
C GLU A 59 -9.71 0.12 2.03
N ALA A 60 -9.52 -1.16 1.66
CA ALA A 60 -8.34 -1.93 2.07
C ALA A 60 -7.02 -1.32 1.54
N LEU A 61 -7.04 -0.76 0.33
CA LEU A 61 -5.91 -0.05 -0.26
C LEU A 61 -5.59 1.24 0.51
N ALA A 62 -6.61 2.05 0.77
CA ALA A 62 -6.48 3.30 1.51
C ALA A 62 -5.93 3.05 2.93
N GLU A 63 -6.46 2.04 3.63
CA GLU A 63 -5.96 1.65 4.95
C GLU A 63 -4.48 1.24 4.91
N THR A 64 -4.07 0.52 3.86
CA THR A 64 -2.66 0.15 3.68
C THR A 64 -1.78 1.38 3.39
N MET A 65 -2.28 2.33 2.58
CA MET A 65 -1.58 3.58 2.30
C MET A 65 -1.40 4.44 3.56
N ASP A 66 -2.40 4.50 4.44
CA ASP A 66 -2.32 5.23 5.72
C ASP A 66 -1.22 4.66 6.63
N ARG A 67 -1.08 3.33 6.68
CA ARG A 67 -0.01 2.65 7.43
C ARG A 67 1.38 2.91 6.84
N ILE A 68 1.49 3.18 5.53
CA ILE A 68 2.75 3.56 4.86
C ILE A 68 3.04 5.05 5.08
N TRP A 69 2.03 5.92 4.94
CA TRP A 69 2.18 7.37 5.07
C TRP A 69 2.57 7.78 6.50
N GLY A 70 2.03 7.06 7.49
CA GLY A 70 2.21 7.38 8.90
C GLY A 70 1.35 8.56 9.37
N GLY A 71 0.38 9.01 8.57
CA GLY A 71 -0.54 10.09 8.91
C GLY A 71 -1.93 9.59 9.27
N GLY A 72 -2.27 9.68 10.57
CA GLY A 72 -3.64 9.48 11.09
C GLY A 72 -3.84 8.23 11.94
N TRP A 73 -4.04 8.43 13.25
CA TRP A 73 -4.44 7.49 14.32
C TRP A 73 -3.64 6.20 14.58
N ALA A 74 -2.82 5.69 13.68
CA ALA A 74 -2.04 4.47 13.91
C ALA A 74 -0.69 4.74 14.59
N LYS A 75 -0.71 5.29 15.82
CA LYS A 75 0.48 5.34 16.71
C LYS A 75 0.81 3.92 17.19
N GLY A 76 1.35 3.08 16.29
CA GLY A 76 1.79 1.72 16.62
C GLY A 76 1.75 0.70 15.48
N HIS A 77 1.21 1.03 14.30
CA HIS A 77 1.09 0.10 13.15
C HIS A 77 1.72 0.65 11.87
N ALA A 78 2.68 1.57 12.00
CA ALA A 78 3.39 2.11 10.85
C ALA A 78 4.28 1.03 10.20
N LEU A 79 4.23 0.93 8.87
CA LEU A 79 5.06 -0.03 8.13
C LEU A 79 6.55 0.34 8.14
N PHE A 80 6.85 1.62 8.37
CA PHE A 80 8.20 2.18 8.46
C PHE A 80 8.33 3.05 9.70
N GLU A 81 9.53 3.11 10.29
CA GLU A 81 9.81 3.92 11.49
C GLU A 81 9.71 5.43 11.23
N GLN A 82 10.03 5.85 10.01
CA GLN A 82 9.96 7.24 9.60
C GLN A 82 8.61 7.52 8.97
N ALA A 83 7.94 8.61 9.38
CA ALA A 83 6.75 9.07 8.69
C ALA A 83 7.08 9.51 7.26
N LEU A 84 6.22 9.16 6.30
CA LEU A 84 6.33 9.67 4.95
C LEU A 84 5.79 11.10 4.93
N SER A 85 6.55 12.03 4.36
CA SER A 85 6.13 13.40 4.17
C SER A 85 5.96 13.71 2.69
N GLN A 86 5.13 14.70 2.37
CA GLN A 86 4.99 15.18 0.99
C GLN A 86 6.33 15.63 0.40
N ALA A 87 7.14 16.34 1.19
CA ALA A 87 8.49 16.75 0.76
C ALA A 87 9.37 15.55 0.35
N ARG A 88 9.23 14.40 1.02
CA ARG A 88 9.97 13.19 0.68
C ARG A 88 9.42 12.52 -0.58
N LEU A 89 8.09 12.52 -0.76
CA LEU A 89 7.49 12.08 -2.02
C LEU A 89 7.96 12.90 -3.22
N ASP A 90 8.15 14.20 -3.04
CA ASP A 90 8.52 15.11 -4.13
C ASP A 90 10.04 15.05 -4.44
N SER A 91 10.86 14.49 -3.56
CA SER A 91 12.33 14.50 -3.65
C SER A 91 12.97 13.20 -4.18
N GLU A 92 12.25 12.07 -4.14
CA GLU A 92 12.68 10.76 -4.70
C GLU A 92 12.09 10.49 -6.09
#